data_AF-A0AAV4C0X4-F1
#
_entry.id   AF-A0AAV4C0X4-F1
#
_cell.length_a   1.000
_cell.length_b   1.000
_cell.length_c   1.000
_cell.angle_alpha   90.00
_cell.angle_beta   90.00
_cell.angle_gamma   90.00
#
_symmetry.space_group_name_H-M   'P 1'
#
loop_
_entity.id
_entity.type
_entity.pdbx_description
1 polymer ?
#
loop_
_entity_poly.entity_id
_entity_poly.type
_entity_poly.pdbx_seq_one_letter_code
_entity_poly.pdbx_strand_id
1 'polypeptide(L)'
;MEIKSLDRYKTGLHAAAATISLEKTLTVCSLYLPPNSPVSKLSLAELFEQLPKPFLVLGDFNAHSPAWRDSRRDGRGGCSKSSQLKMT
;
A
#
# COMPACT_ATOMS: atom_id res chain seq x y z
N MET A 1 -13.31 -17.37 4.26
CA MET A 1 -12.79 -16.04 3.87
C MET A 1 -13.58 -15.01 4.66
N GLU A 2 -12.96 -14.36 5.63
CA GLU A 2 -13.64 -13.34 6.43
C GLU A 2 -13.11 -11.98 5.98
N ILE A 3 -13.95 -11.18 5.32
CA ILE A 3 -13.60 -9.81 4.98
C ILE A 3 -13.82 -8.97 6.25
N LYS A 4 -12.84 -8.97 7.13
CA LYS A 4 -12.78 -7.95 8.17
C LYS A 4 -12.32 -6.66 7.51
N SER A 5 -13.26 -5.74 7.28
CA SER A 5 -12.90 -4.34 7.06
C SER A 5 -12.19 -3.91 8.34
N LEU A 6 -10.86 -3.80 8.31
CA LEU A 6 -10.15 -3.24 9.45
C LEU A 6 -10.69 -1.83 9.67
N ASP A 7 -11.16 -1.56 10.89
CA ASP A 7 -11.59 -0.24 11.33
C ASP A 7 -10.62 0.82 10.82
N ARG A 8 -11.16 1.86 10.20
CA ARG A 8 -10.45 2.96 9.54
C ARG A 8 -9.05 3.15 10.13
N TYR A 9 -8.02 2.83 9.35
CA TYR A 9 -6.64 3.13 9.72
C TYR A 9 -6.54 4.59 10.17
N LYS A 10 -5.77 4.86 11.23
CA LYS A 10 -5.55 6.22 11.73
C LYS A 10 -4.59 6.99 10.82
N THR A 11 -4.90 7.05 9.54
CA THR A 11 -4.12 7.76 8.53
C THR A 11 -5.08 8.58 7.68
N GLY A 12 -4.62 9.72 7.16
CA GLY A 12 -5.40 10.52 6.21
C GLY A 12 -5.47 9.89 4.80
N LEU A 13 -5.08 8.62 4.65
CA LEU A 13 -4.96 7.94 3.37
C LEU A 13 -6.19 7.09 3.08
N HIS A 14 -6.56 6.99 1.80
CA HIS A 14 -7.64 6.10 1.36
C HIS A 14 -7.10 4.67 1.27
N ALA A 15 -7.19 3.95 2.38
CA ALA A 15 -6.75 2.57 2.50
C ALA A 15 -7.85 1.68 3.07
N ALA A 16 -7.98 0.48 2.50
CA ALA A 16 -8.82 -0.59 3.03
C ALA A 16 -8.01 -1.87 3.04
N ALA A 17 -8.06 -2.65 4.12
CA ALA A 17 -7.45 -3.98 4.10
C ALA A 17 -8.41 -5.06 4.56
N ALA A 18 -8.13 -6.25 4.08
CA ALA A 18 -8.82 -7.47 4.42
C ALA A 18 -7.80 -8.55 4.77
N THR A 19 -8.11 -9.35 5.76
CA THR A 19 -7.31 -10.51 6.13
C THR A 19 -7.93 -11.77 5.54
N ILE A 20 -7.15 -12.47 4.74
CA ILE A 20 -7.56 -13.72 4.11
C ILE A 20 -6.89 -14.86 4.87
N SER A 21 -7.70 -15.69 5.52
CA SER A 21 -7.23 -16.91 6.20
C SER A 21 -7.67 -18.13 5.39
N LEU A 22 -6.69 -18.81 4.80
CA LEU A 22 -6.82 -20.18 4.29
C LEU A 22 -5.94 -21.08 5.17
N GLU A 23 -4.92 -21.72 4.60
CA GLU A 23 -3.89 -22.46 5.37
C GLU A 23 -2.87 -21.52 6.03
N LYS A 24 -2.69 -20.33 5.47
CA LYS A 24 -1.89 -19.23 6.02
C LYS A 24 -2.73 -17.95 6.01
N THR A 25 -2.46 -17.07 6.96
CA THR A 25 -3.12 -15.77 7.05
C THR A 25 -2.30 -14.73 6.30
N LEU A 26 -2.95 -13.99 5.38
CA LEU A 26 -2.35 -12.88 4.64
C LEU A 26 -3.27 -11.66 4.72
N THR A 27 -2.71 -10.51 5.07
CA THR A 27 -3.43 -9.23 5.00
C THR A 27 -3.19 -8.59 3.63
N VAL A 28 -4.25 -8.25 2.91
CA VAL A 28 -4.16 -7.49 1.65
C VAL A 28 -4.73 -6.10 1.89
N CYS A 29 -3.90 -5.07 1.68
CA CYS A 29 -4.28 -3.67 1.79
C CYS A 29 -4.39 -3.05 0.39
N SER A 30 -5.56 -2.53 0.04
CA SER A 30 -5.78 -1.68 -1.13
C SER A 30 -5.55 -0.21 -0.73
N LEU A 31 -4.62 0.47 -1.39
CA LEU A 31 -4.27 1.88 -1.16
C LEU A 31 -4.53 2.70 -2.43
N TYR A 32 -5.26 3.80 -2.28
CA TYR A 32 -5.43 4.80 -3.32
C TYR A 32 -4.76 6.11 -2.92
N LEU A 33 -3.83 6.59 -3.74
CA LEU A 33 -3.21 7.91 -3.59
C LEU A 33 -3.72 8.82 -4.71
N PRO A 34 -4.51 9.87 -4.40
CA PRO A 34 -5.02 10.77 -5.41
C PRO A 34 -3.90 11.48 -6.19
N PRO A 35 -4.06 11.70 -7.50
CA PRO A 35 -3.11 12.48 -8.28
C PRO A 35 -3.01 13.90 -7.70
N ASN A 36 -1.80 14.48 -7.70
CA ASN A 36 -1.51 15.83 -7.20
C ASN A 36 -1.70 16.07 -5.69
N SER A 37 -1.97 15.02 -4.90
CA SER A 37 -1.93 15.12 -3.44
C SER A 37 -0.51 14.84 -2.90
N PRO A 38 -0.02 15.60 -1.91
CA PRO A 38 1.27 15.31 -1.27
C PRO A 38 1.17 14.02 -0.47
N VAL A 39 2.11 13.10 -0.69
CA VAL A 39 2.16 11.83 0.01
C VAL A 39 3.05 11.96 1.24
N SER A 40 2.44 11.92 2.43
CA SER A 40 3.18 11.94 3.70
C SER A 40 3.83 10.59 3.97
N LYS A 41 5.17 10.56 4.06
CA LYS A 41 5.92 9.37 4.44
C LYS A 41 5.56 8.87 5.85
N LEU A 42 5.22 9.78 6.75
CA LEU A 42 4.79 9.46 8.10
C LEU A 42 3.47 8.68 8.07
N SER A 43 2.47 9.17 7.32
CA SER A 43 1.17 8.51 7.21
C SER A 43 1.26 7.13 6.54
N LEU A 44 2.19 6.95 5.58
CA LEU A 44 2.47 5.63 5.01
C LEU A 44 3.13 4.70 6.03
N ALA A 45 4.09 5.19 6.83
CA ALA A 45 4.72 4.39 7.87
C ALA A 45 3.71 3.95 8.93
N GLU A 46 2.87 4.87 9.40
CA GLU A 46 1.78 4.58 10.35
C GLU A 46 0.80 3.55 9.77
N LEU A 47 0.48 3.60 8.47
CA LEU A 47 -0.34 2.59 7.81
C LEU A 47 0.34 1.22 7.88
N PHE A 48 1.62 1.13 7.51
CA PHE A 48 2.34 -0.15 7.48
C PHE A 48 2.58 -0.74 8.87
N GLU A 49 2.73 0.08 9.91
CA GLU A 49 2.81 -0.38 11.29
C GLU A 49 1.48 -0.94 11.81
N GLN A 50 0.35 -0.42 11.31
CA GLN A 50 -1.00 -0.90 11.68
C GLN A 50 -1.40 -2.19 10.95
N LEU A 51 -0.72 -2.60 9.88
CA LEU A 51 -1.08 -3.79 9.10
C LEU A 51 -0.59 -5.08 9.79
N PRO A 52 -1.50 -6.05 10.05
CA PRO A 52 -1.09 -7.36 10.55
C PRO A 52 -0.18 -8.09 9.56
N LYS A 53 0.96 -8.59 10.04
CA LYS A 53 1.94 -9.33 9.23
C LYS A 53 1.51 -10.81 9.05
N PRO A 54 1.80 -11.45 7.91
CA PRO A 54 2.36 -10.87 6.68
C PRO A 54 1.29 -10.05 5.94
N PHE A 55 1.74 -9.00 5.24
CA PHE A 55 0.84 -8.16 4.45
C PHE A 55 1.35 -7.92 3.03
N LEU A 56 0.40 -7.66 2.13
CA LEU A 56 0.60 -7.24 0.75
C LEU A 56 -0.13 -5.91 0.54
N VAL A 57 0.54 -4.91 -0.01
CA VAL A 57 -0.07 -3.61 -0.33
C VAL A 57 -0.21 -3.51 -1.84
N LEU A 58 -1.43 -3.22 -2.30
CA LEU A 58 -1.81 -3.09 -3.71
C LEU A 58 -2.56 -1.78 -3.90
N GLY A 59 -2.64 -1.31 -5.13
CA GLY A 59 -3.54 -0.21 -5.49
C GLY A 59 -2.91 0.79 -6.45
N ASP A 60 -3.58 1.93 -6.59
CA ASP A 60 -3.15 3.00 -7.49
C ASP A 60 -2.46 4.11 -6.69
N PHE A 61 -1.14 4.14 -6.81
CA PHE A 61 -0.29 5.11 -6.13
C PHE A 61 -0.18 6.45 -6.87
N ASN A 62 -0.66 6.55 -8.12
CA ASN A 62 -0.48 7.71 -9.01
C ASN A 62 0.96 8.27 -8.99
N ALA A 63 1.96 7.39 -8.92
CA ALA A 63 3.36 7.73 -8.74
C ALA A 63 4.23 7.16 -9.87
N HIS A 64 5.17 7.97 -10.36
CA HIS A 64 6.07 7.59 -11.44
C HIS A 64 7.37 7.02 -10.85
N SER A 65 7.65 5.75 -11.12
CA SER A 65 8.88 5.11 -10.67
C SER A 65 9.43 4.14 -11.72
N PRO A 66 10.76 4.15 -11.92
CA PRO A 66 11.44 3.10 -12.67
C PRO A 66 11.21 1.70 -12.10
N ALA A 67 10.90 1.60 -10.79
CA ALA A 67 10.62 0.32 -10.13
C ALA A 67 9.43 -0.43 -10.77
N TRP A 68 8.50 0.29 -11.40
CA TRP A 68 7.34 -0.27 -12.10
C TRP A 68 7.27 0.19 -13.56
N ARG A 69 8.44 0.34 -14.21
CA ARG A 69 8.62 0.59 -15.66
C ARG A 69 8.11 1.94 -16.18
N ASP A 70 7.99 2.96 -15.33
CA ASP A 70 7.88 4.35 -15.82
C ASP A 70 9.29 4.96 -15.94
N SER A 71 9.60 5.58 -17.07
CA SER A 71 10.90 6.23 -17.31
C SER A 71 11.08 7.48 -16.44
N ARG A 72 10.00 8.02 -15.88
CA ARG A 72 10.00 9.17 -14.97
C ARG A 72 10.09 8.70 -13.53
N ARG A 73 10.88 9.42 -12.75
CA ARG A 73 10.93 9.30 -11.29
C ARG A 73 10.37 10.57 -10.70
N ASP A 74 9.16 10.52 -10.14
CA ASP A 74 8.63 11.65 -9.38
C ASP A 74 9.01 11.52 -7.90
N GLY A 75 8.87 12.62 -7.15
CA GLY A 75 9.16 12.64 -5.71
C GLY A 75 8.34 11.62 -4.90
N ARG A 76 7.25 11.09 -5.49
CA ARG A 76 6.39 10.05 -4.93
C ARG A 76 6.96 8.65 -5.20
N GLY A 77 7.43 8.34 -6.41
CA GLY A 77 8.01 7.04 -6.76
C GLY A 77 9.32 6.73 -6.03
N GLY A 78 9.98 7.75 -5.47
CA GLY A 78 11.17 7.61 -4.62
C GLY A 78 10.92 7.07 -3.21
N CYS A 79 9.67 7.05 -2.71
CA CYS A 79 9.35 6.46 -1.40
C CYS A 79 9.14 4.94 -1.45
N SER A 80 8.99 4.37 -2.65
CA SER A 80 8.94 2.92 -2.88
C SER A 80 10.35 2.36 -2.98
N LYS A 81 11.00 2.08 -1.85
CA LYS A 81 12.16 1.16 -1.87
C LYS A 81 11.61 -0.25 -2.06
N SER A 82 11.84 -0.77 -3.26
CA SER A 82 11.40 -2.05 -3.77
C SER A 82 11.97 -3.21 -2.94
N SER A 83 11.09 -3.84 -2.16
CA SER A 83 11.18 -5.22 -1.72
C SER A 83 9.80 -5.85 -1.83
N GLN A 84 9.14 -5.73 -2.99
CA GLN A 84 7.87 -6.42 -3.23
C GLN A 84 7.88 -7.08 -4.60
N LEU A 85 7.47 -8.34 -4.58
CA LEU A 85 7.44 -9.26 -5.71
C LEU A 85 6.62 -8.69 -6.87
N LYS A 86 7.18 -8.92 -8.06
CA LYS A 86 6.58 -8.71 -9.37
C LYS A 86 5.47 -9.74 -9.58
N MET A 87 4.23 -9.31 -9.81
CA MET A 87 3.21 -10.17 -10.42
C MET A 87 2.98 -9.65 -11.84
N THR A 88 3.47 -10.47 -12.79
CA THR A 88 3.28 -10.52 -14.26
C THR A 88 2.90 -9.24 -15.00
#